data_AF-A0A0C9XQP9-F1
#
_entry.id   AF-A0A0C9XQP9-F1
#
_cell.length_a   1.000
_cell.length_b   1.000
_cell.length_c   1.000
_cell.angle_alpha   90.00
_cell.angle_beta   90.00
_cell.angle_gamma   90.00
#
_symmetry.space_group_name_H-M   'P 1'
#
loop_
_entity.id
_entity.type
_entity.pdbx_description
1 polymer ?
#
loop_
_entity_poly.entity_id
_entity_poly.type
_entity_poly.pdbx_seq_one_letter_code
_entity_poly.pdbx_strand_id
1 'polypeptide(L)'
;YDDGQPLHIARPDDSIIKSITYEEWKALTSVQMQQELRKKNVIVSGWPLKDDISFNEAGLRKVAGTPSRQISINDYSIEPSGNDCRPTVVSGRVRDLWDNRHSSGKILNALDL
;
A
#
# COMPACT_ATOMS: atom_id res chain seq x y z
N TYR A 1 -16.61 4.19 17.02
CA TYR A 1 -15.75 4.47 18.17
C TYR A 1 -16.53 4.13 19.41
N ASP A 2 -15.88 3.56 20.42
CA ASP A 2 -16.46 3.22 21.72
C ASP A 2 -15.48 3.71 22.79
N ASP A 3 -15.96 4.50 23.75
CA ASP A 3 -15.14 5.20 24.76
C ASP A 3 -13.89 5.92 24.19
N GLY A 4 -14.05 6.60 23.05
CA GLY A 4 -12.97 7.35 22.40
C GLY A 4 -11.96 6.49 21.64
N GLN A 5 -12.11 5.16 21.63
CA GLN A 5 -11.27 4.25 20.87
C GLN A 5 -11.94 3.77 19.57
N PRO A 6 -11.18 3.55 18.49
CA PRO A 6 -11.70 2.88 17.30
C PRO A 6 -12.26 1.49 17.63
N LEU A 7 -13.28 1.06 16.88
CA LEU A 7 -13.96 -0.21 17.15
C LEU A 7 -13.03 -1.44 17.10
N HIS A 8 -12.01 -1.42 16.24
CA HIS A 8 -11.03 -2.52 16.16
C HIS A 8 -10.13 -2.65 17.39
N ILE A 9 -10.12 -1.65 18.28
CA ILE A 9 -9.41 -1.66 19.56
C ILE A 9 -10.39 -1.96 20.70
N ALA A 10 -11.50 -1.23 20.76
CA ALA A 10 -12.48 -1.36 21.84
C ALA A 10 -13.29 -2.67 21.78
N ARG A 11 -13.63 -3.13 20.57
CA ARG A 11 -14.42 -4.35 20.31
C ARG A 11 -13.85 -5.12 19.11
N PRO A 12 -12.69 -5.79 19.28
CA PRO A 12 -12.01 -6.47 18.18
C PRO A 12 -12.89 -7.52 17.48
N ASP A 13 -13.72 -8.23 18.24
CA ASP A 13 -14.60 -9.28 17.69
C ASP A 13 -15.72 -8.73 16.79
N ASP A 14 -16.21 -7.53 17.08
CA ASP A 14 -17.26 -6.85 16.31
C ASP A 14 -16.69 -6.05 15.13
N SER A 15 -15.39 -5.75 15.16
CA SER A 15 -14.72 -4.97 14.13
C SER A 15 -14.58 -5.72 12.81
N ILE A 16 -14.71 -5.02 11.68
CA ILE A 16 -14.36 -5.60 10.38
C ILE A 16 -12.84 -5.86 10.24
N ILE A 17 -12.02 -5.26 11.10
CA ILE A 17 -10.56 -5.43 11.11
C ILE A 17 -10.18 -6.42 12.20
N LYS A 18 -9.37 -7.42 11.84
CA LYS A 18 -8.76 -8.37 12.78
C LYS A 18 -7.24 -8.24 12.72
N SER A 19 -6.60 -8.05 13.86
CA SER A 19 -5.14 -8.03 13.98
C SER A 19 -4.64 -9.37 14.52
N ILE A 20 -3.61 -9.95 13.91
CA ILE A 20 -2.96 -11.19 14.35
C ILE A 20 -1.45 -11.09 14.16
N THR A 21 -0.69 -11.96 14.84
CA THR A 21 0.75 -12.09 14.61
C THR A 21 1.06 -13.01 13.43
N TYR A 22 2.28 -12.92 12.91
CA TYR A 22 2.77 -13.81 11.85
C TYR A 22 2.72 -15.28 12.25
N GLU A 23 3.11 -15.62 13.50
CA GLU A 23 3.10 -17.01 13.96
C GLU A 23 1.67 -17.58 14.06
N GLU A 24 0.72 -16.77 14.54
CA GLU A 24 -0.71 -17.15 14.54
C GLU A 24 -1.26 -17.31 13.12
N TRP A 25 -0.94 -16.37 12.22
CA TRP A 25 -1.33 -16.44 10.81
C TRP A 25 -0.80 -17.69 10.12
N LYS A 26 0.47 -18.01 10.35
CA LYS A 26 1.16 -19.18 9.79
C LYS A 26 0.61 -20.50 10.33
N ALA A 27 0.09 -20.51 11.55
CA ALA A 27 -0.53 -21.68 12.16
C ALA A 27 -1.93 -22.00 11.59
N LEU A 28 -2.56 -21.07 10.87
CA LEU A 28 -3.87 -21.31 10.26
C LEU A 28 -3.77 -22.28 9.08
N THR A 29 -4.73 -23.20 9.01
CA THR A 29 -4.99 -23.96 7.78
C THR A 29 -5.56 -23.05 6.69
N SER A 30 -5.42 -23.44 5.42
CA SER A 30 -5.99 -22.70 4.29
C SER A 30 -7.51 -22.46 4.43
N VAL A 31 -8.23 -23.41 5.01
CA VAL A 31 -9.69 -23.29 5.25
C VAL A 31 -9.98 -22.23 6.30
N GLN A 32 -9.27 -22.23 7.42
CA GLN A 32 -9.43 -21.21 8.46
C GLN A 32 -9.06 -19.82 7.93
N MET A 33 -7.96 -19.71 7.17
CA MET A 33 -7.53 -18.46 6.56
C MET A 33 -8.61 -17.88 5.62
N GLN A 34 -9.22 -18.72 4.78
CA GLN A 34 -10.33 -18.29 3.91
C GLN A 34 -11.55 -17.84 4.71
N GLN A 35 -11.88 -18.52 5.81
CA GLN A 35 -13.00 -18.14 6.67
C GLN A 35 -12.78 -16.77 7.32
N GLU A 36 -11.56 -16.48 7.76
CA GLU A 36 -11.18 -15.17 8.31
C GLU A 36 -11.27 -14.06 7.24
N LEU A 37 -10.61 -14.26 6.09
CA LEU A 37 -10.58 -13.29 4.99
C LEU A 37 -11.96 -13.01 4.37
N ARG A 38 -12.91 -13.94 4.48
CA ARG A 38 -14.29 -13.74 4.02
C ARG A 38 -15.05 -12.71 4.87
N LYS A 39 -14.72 -12.60 6.15
CA LYS A 39 -15.50 -11.81 7.13
C LYS A 39 -14.78 -10.56 7.61
N LYS A 40 -13.45 -10.58 7.57
CA LYS A 40 -12.60 -9.57 8.20
C LYS A 40 -11.49 -9.14 7.24
N ASN A 41 -11.10 -7.87 7.32
CA ASN A 41 -9.84 -7.36 6.82
C ASN A 41 -8.77 -7.72 7.85
N VAL A 42 -7.83 -8.59 7.48
CA VAL A 42 -6.82 -9.11 8.39
C VAL A 42 -5.53 -8.31 8.27
N ILE A 43 -5.04 -7.81 9.41
CA ILE A 43 -3.72 -7.18 9.54
C ILE A 43 -2.80 -8.18 10.22
N VAL A 44 -1.72 -8.58 9.53
CA VAL A 44 -0.71 -9.48 10.07
C VAL A 44 0.49 -8.66 10.53
N SER A 45 0.79 -8.73 11.82
CA SER A 45 1.92 -8.06 12.45
C SER A 45 3.13 -9.00 12.62
N GLY A 46 4.34 -8.46 12.66
CA GLY A 46 5.56 -9.26 12.83
C GLY A 46 5.91 -10.12 11.61
N TRP A 47 5.48 -9.73 10.41
CA TRP A 47 5.84 -10.44 9.18
C TRP A 47 7.36 -10.48 9.01
N PRO A 48 7.98 -11.66 8.76
CA PRO A 48 9.42 -11.74 8.60
C PRO A 48 9.84 -11.01 7.32
N LEU A 49 10.61 -9.93 7.49
CA LEU A 49 11.24 -9.23 6.38
C LEU A 49 12.36 -10.11 5.83
N LYS A 50 12.14 -10.72 4.66
CA LYS A 50 13.13 -11.57 4.00
C LYS A 50 14.12 -10.77 3.16
N ASP A 51 13.71 -9.61 2.68
CA ASP A 51 14.47 -8.81 1.73
C ASP A 51 15.00 -7.54 2.39
N ASP A 52 16.29 -7.28 2.20
CA ASP A 52 16.90 -5.99 2.50
C ASP A 52 16.49 -4.97 1.44
N ILE A 53 15.26 -4.45 1.59
CA ILE A 53 14.71 -3.37 0.77
C ILE A 53 14.80 -2.09 1.60
N SER A 54 15.56 -1.13 1.07
CA SER A 54 15.65 0.22 1.62
C SER A 54 14.76 1.18 0.84
N PHE A 55 14.20 2.20 1.49
CA PHE A 55 13.47 3.29 0.82
C PHE A 55 14.45 4.25 0.12
N ASN A 56 15.12 3.76 -0.91
CA ASN A 56 16.07 4.51 -1.72
C ASN A 56 16.05 4.03 -3.19
N GLU A 57 16.92 4.60 -4.04
CA GLU A 57 16.96 4.29 -5.48
C GLU A 57 17.23 2.81 -5.74
N ALA A 58 18.11 2.21 -4.95
CA ALA A 58 18.45 0.80 -5.07
C ALA A 58 17.25 -0.09 -4.70
N GLY A 59 16.51 0.26 -3.65
CA GLY A 59 15.26 -0.44 -3.30
C GLY A 59 14.18 -0.27 -4.36
N LEU A 60 14.00 0.93 -4.90
CA LEU A 60 13.06 1.16 -6.02
C LEU A 60 13.44 0.31 -7.23
N ARG A 61 14.72 0.22 -7.58
CA ARG A 61 15.21 -0.65 -8.66
C ARG A 61 14.96 -2.13 -8.38
N LYS A 62 15.10 -2.58 -7.12
CA LYS A 62 14.79 -3.96 -6.73
C LYS A 62 13.30 -4.29 -6.93
N VAL A 63 12.41 -3.36 -6.59
CA VAL A 63 10.95 -3.57 -6.67
C VAL A 63 10.42 -3.36 -8.09
N ALA A 64 10.75 -2.22 -8.71
CA ALA A 64 10.15 -1.78 -9.98
C ALA A 64 10.93 -2.21 -11.23
N GLY A 65 12.11 -2.82 -11.06
CA GLY A 65 13.00 -3.26 -12.13
C GLY A 65 13.74 -2.10 -12.79
N THR A 66 13.69 -2.03 -14.12
CA THR A 66 14.47 -1.07 -14.91
C THR A 66 13.92 0.36 -14.78
N PRO A 67 14.76 1.39 -14.51
CA PRO A 67 14.31 2.78 -14.40
C PRO A 67 13.61 3.33 -15.65
N SER A 68 13.92 2.78 -16.83
CA SER A 68 13.30 3.16 -18.11
C SER A 68 11.96 2.45 -18.38
N ARG A 69 11.54 1.51 -17.52
CA ARG A 69 10.25 0.83 -17.67
C ARG A 69 9.12 1.85 -17.63
N GLN A 70 8.23 1.76 -18.61
CA GLN A 70 7.06 2.60 -18.72
C GLN A 70 5.96 2.09 -17.78
N ILE A 71 5.32 3.01 -17.06
CA ILE A 71 4.30 2.75 -16.04
C ILE A 71 3.18 3.79 -16.11
N SER A 72 2.06 3.48 -15.48
CA SER A 72 0.97 4.44 -15.28
C SER A 72 1.27 5.27 -14.03
N ILE A 73 1.19 6.59 -14.15
CA ILE A 73 1.42 7.50 -13.03
C ILE A 73 0.17 8.35 -12.84
N ASN A 74 -0.36 8.33 -11.62
CA ASN A 74 -1.35 9.28 -11.16
C ASN A 74 -0.61 10.58 -10.79
N ASP A 75 -0.73 11.62 -11.62
CA ASP A 75 -0.16 12.94 -11.35
C ASP A 75 -1.23 13.81 -10.65
N TYR A 76 -1.01 14.05 -9.35
CA TYR A 76 -1.87 14.88 -8.51
C TYR A 76 -1.47 16.36 -8.52
N SER A 77 -0.40 16.73 -9.23
CA SER A 77 -0.03 18.13 -9.44
C SER A 77 -0.80 18.77 -10.60
N ILE A 78 -1.51 17.97 -11.40
CA ILE A 78 -2.38 18.46 -12.47
C ILE A 78 -3.75 18.73 -11.87
N GLU A 79 -4.22 19.99 -12.01
CA GLU A 79 -5.58 20.34 -11.62
C GLU A 79 -6.58 19.55 -12.45
N PRO A 80 -7.54 18.84 -11.83
CA PRO A 80 -8.52 18.08 -12.58
C PRO A 80 -9.39 18.97 -13.46
N SER A 81 -9.82 18.47 -14.61
CA SER A 81 -10.78 19.19 -15.45
C SER A 81 -12.18 19.14 -14.84
N GLY A 82 -12.71 20.29 -14.43
CA GLY A 82 -14.06 20.43 -13.89
C GLY A 82 -14.19 19.96 -12.43
N ASN A 83 -15.32 19.34 -12.08
CA ASN A 83 -15.64 18.91 -10.70
C ASN A 83 -15.16 17.49 -10.34
N ASP A 84 -14.38 16.83 -11.21
CA ASP A 84 -13.91 15.47 -10.93
C ASP A 84 -12.65 15.49 -10.07
N CYS A 85 -12.67 14.94 -8.85
CA CYS A 85 -11.48 14.85 -7.98
C CYS A 85 -10.53 13.70 -8.34
N ARG A 86 -10.47 13.29 -9.61
CA ARG A 86 -9.65 12.14 -10.04
C ARG A 86 -8.26 12.61 -10.48
N PRO A 87 -7.19 11.87 -10.14
CA PRO A 87 -5.87 12.19 -10.64
C PRO A 87 -5.83 12.04 -12.16
N THR A 88 -5.00 12.85 -12.81
CA THR A 88 -4.72 12.64 -14.23
C THR A 88 -3.76 11.45 -14.36
N VAL A 89 -4.21 10.38 -15.01
CA VAL A 89 -3.36 9.24 -15.33
C VAL A 89 -2.51 9.60 -16.54
N VAL A 90 -1.20 9.65 -16.35
CA VAL A 90 -0.22 9.89 -17.41
C VAL A 90 0.67 8.68 -17.59
N SER A 91 1.22 8.52 -18.78
CA SER A 91 2.28 7.53 -19.00
C SER A 91 3.63 8.15 -18.68
N GLY A 92 4.40 7.49 -17.82
CA GLY A 92 5.74 7.91 -17.42
C GLY A 92 6.68 6.72 -17.25
N ARG A 93 7.86 6.97 -16.70
CA ARG A 93 8.87 5.96 -16.38
C ARG A 93 9.03 5.80 -14.88
N VAL A 94 9.50 4.63 -14.44
CA VAL A 94 9.89 4.41 -13.03
C VAL A 94 10.85 5.49 -12.54
N ARG A 95 11.76 5.94 -13.41
CA ARG A 95 12.71 7.03 -13.11
C ARG A 95 12.02 8.34 -12.72
N ASP A 96 10.87 8.65 -13.32
CA ASP A 96 10.16 9.91 -13.07
C ASP A 96 9.68 10.01 -11.62
N LEU A 97 9.31 8.89 -10.99
CA LEU A 97 8.98 8.84 -9.56
C LEU A 97 10.18 9.21 -8.69
N TRP A 98 11.35 8.64 -9.00
CA TRP A 98 12.56 8.90 -8.24
C TRP A 98 13.03 10.34 -8.40
N ASP A 99 13.01 10.85 -9.63
CA ASP A 99 13.46 12.21 -9.92
C ASP A 99 12.55 13.27 -9.29
N ASN A 100 11.25 13.00 -9.12
CA ASN A 100 10.29 13.93 -8.48
C ASN A 100 10.18 13.81 -6.95
N ARG A 101 10.96 12.96 -6.27
CA ARG A 101 10.84 12.72 -4.81
C ARG A 101 11.14 13.93 -3.91
N HIS A 102 11.69 15.02 -4.48
CA HIS A 102 12.06 16.22 -3.73
C HIS A 102 10.84 17.11 -3.46
N SER A 103 10.94 18.01 -2.48
CA SER A 103 9.82 18.83 -2.01
C SER A 103 9.22 19.77 -3.08
N SER A 104 10.00 20.16 -4.08
CA SER A 104 9.56 20.95 -5.24
C SER A 104 9.12 20.11 -6.44
N GLY A 105 9.11 18.78 -6.30
CA GLY A 105 8.73 17.85 -7.36
C GLY A 105 7.22 17.73 -7.49
N LYS A 106 6.78 17.01 -8.51
CA LYS A 106 5.38 16.67 -8.69
C LYS A 106 4.90 15.63 -7.66
N ILE A 107 3.61 15.65 -7.37
CA ILE A 107 2.93 14.67 -6.51
C ILE A 107 2.54 13.47 -7.37
N LEU A 108 3.46 12.52 -7.49
CA LEU A 108 3.29 11.34 -8.35
C LEU A 108 3.00 10.09 -7.52
N ASN A 109 2.07 9.26 -7.97
CA ASN A 109 1.79 7.94 -7.40
C ASN A 109 1.67 6.88 -8.50
N ALA A 110 2.30 5.72 -8.29
CA ALA A 110 2.19 4.57 -9.18
C ALA A 110 1.74 3.35 -8.39
N LEU A 111 0.59 2.79 -8.76
CA LEU A 111 -0.03 1.64 -8.08
C LEU A 111 0.15 0.33 -8.87
N ASP A 112 0.72 0.39 -10.08
CA ASP A 112 0.93 -0.72 -11.01
C ASP A 112 2.43 -1.06 -11.20
N LEU A 113 3.24 -0.86 -10.15
CA LEU A 113 4.67 -1.16 -10.15
C LEU A 113 4.96 -2.66 -10.17
#